data_AF-A0A151N354-F1
#
_entry.id   AF-A0A151N354-F1
#
_cell.length_a   1.000
_cell.length_b   1.000
_cell.length_c   1.000
_cell.angle_alpha   90.00
_cell.angle_beta   90.00
_cell.angle_gamma   90.00
#
_symmetry.space_group_name_H-M   'P 1'
#
loop_
_entity.id
_entity.type
_entity.pdbx_description
1 polymer ?
#
loop_
_entity_poly.entity_id
_entity_poly.type
_entity_poly.pdbx_seq_one_letter_code
_entity_poly.pdbx_strand_id
1 'polypeptide(L)' 'MIKEGAAVIDVGINRVQDPVTAKPKLVGDVDFEGVRKKASYITPVPGGVGPMTVAMLMKNTIIAAKKLLKPKELETLTV' A
#
# COMPACT_ATOMS: atom_id res chain seq x y z
N MET A 1 2.70 -21.76 -3.38
CA MET A 1 2.91 -21.51 -4.82
C MET A 1 1.85 -20.54 -5.33
N ILE A 2 2.22 -19.60 -6.21
CA ILE A 2 1.29 -18.64 -6.81
C ILE A 2 0.65 -19.23 -8.08
N LYS A 3 -0.66 -19.00 -8.24
CA LYS A 3 -1.45 -19.41 -9.42
C LYS A 3 -1.10 -18.51 -10.62
N GLU A 4 -1.09 -19.10 -11.82
CA GLU A 4 -0.93 -18.36 -13.07
C GLU A 4 -2.05 -17.31 -13.24
N GLY A 5 -1.67 -16.09 -13.59
CA GLY A 5 -2.56 -14.95 -13.73
C GLY A 5 -3.10 -14.36 -12.41
N ALA A 6 -2.55 -14.75 -11.26
CA ALA A 6 -2.99 -14.20 -9.98
C ALA A 6 -2.69 -12.70 -9.84
N ALA A 7 -3.50 -12.00 -9.06
CA ALA A 7 -3.15 -10.70 -8.49
C ALA A 7 -2.49 -10.92 -7.13
N VAL A 8 -1.29 -10.39 -6.94
CA VAL A 8 -0.50 -10.53 -5.72
C VAL A 8 -0.38 -9.18 -5.04
N ILE A 9 -0.87 -9.11 -3.81
CA ILE A 9 -0.75 -7.93 -2.94
C ILE A 9 0.26 -8.28 -1.84
N ASP A 10 1.44 -7.67 -1.93
CA ASP A 10 2.53 -7.81 -0.97
C ASP A 10 2.44 -6.68 0.07
N VAL A 11 1.99 -7.04 1.27
CA VAL A 11 1.84 -6.14 2.43
C VAL A 11 3.11 -6.12 3.29
N GLY A 12 4.04 -7.05 3.04
CA GLY A 12 5.26 -7.20 3.79
C GLY A 12 6.13 -5.95 3.73
N ILE A 13 6.65 -5.52 4.88
CA ILE A 13 7.65 -4.47 4.98
C ILE A 13 8.76 -4.99 5.88
N ASN A 14 9.75 -5.62 5.25
CA ASN A 14 10.91 -6.17 5.93
C ASN A 14 12.14 -5.28 5.65
N ARG A 15 12.84 -4.86 6.69
CA ARG A 15 14.08 -4.09 6.56
C ARG A 15 15.26 -5.05 6.63
N VAL A 16 16.05 -5.09 5.56
CA VAL A 16 17.22 -5.95 5.40
C VAL A 16 18.45 -5.13 5.07
N GLN A 17 19.64 -5.66 5.35
CA GLN A 17 20.89 -5.04 4.90
C GLN A 17 21.10 -5.35 3.41
N ASP A 18 21.37 -4.34 2.60
CA ASP A 18 21.82 -4.54 1.22
C ASP A 18 23.23 -5.15 1.24
N PRO A 19 23.44 -6.33 0.63
CA PRO A 19 24.73 -7.01 0.66
C PRO A 19 25.83 -6.28 -0.14
N VAL A 20 25.47 -5.38 -1.06
CA VAL A 20 26.41 -4.62 -1.89
C VAL A 20 26.68 -3.25 -1.28
N THR A 21 25.62 -2.53 -0.91
CA THR A 21 25.75 -1.14 -0.46
C THR A 21 25.88 -0.98 1.05
N ALA A 22 25.66 -2.06 1.80
CA ALA A 22 25.57 -2.06 3.26
C ALA A 22 24.58 -1.02 3.80
N LYS A 23 23.58 -0.61 3.01
CA LYS A 23 22.50 0.28 3.46
C LYS A 23 21.22 -0.53 3.75
N PRO A 24 20.35 -0.07 4.66
CA PRO A 24 19.06 -0.71 4.86
C PRO A 24 18.18 -0.55 3.61
N LYS A 25 17.62 -1.66 3.15
CA LYS A 25 16.63 -1.73 2.06
C LYS A 25 15.33 -2.31 2.59
N LEU A 26 14.21 -1.88 2.01
CA LEU A 26 12.91 -2.49 2.24
C LEU A 26 12.63 -3.56 1.19
N VAL A 27 12.17 -4.72 1.64
CA VAL A 27 11.74 -5.85 0.80
C VAL A 27 10.40 -6.37 1.30
N GLY A 28 9.62 -6.95 0.39
CA GLY A 28 8.32 -7.54 0.69
C GLY A 28 8.42 -8.96 1.22
N ASP A 29 7.28 -9.63 1.36
CA ASP A 29 7.19 -11.03 1.77
C ASP A 29 7.35 -11.99 0.58
N VAL A 30 7.27 -11.46 -0.65
CA VAL A 30 7.24 -12.26 -1.88
C VAL A 30 8.53 -12.06 -2.69
N ASP A 31 9.01 -13.15 -3.31
CA ASP A 31 10.02 -13.06 -4.37
C ASP A 31 9.43 -12.35 -5.60
N PHE A 32 9.67 -11.04 -5.68
CA PHE A 32 9.10 -10.18 -6.71
C PHE A 32 9.46 -10.64 -8.13
N GLU A 33 10.74 -10.97 -8.39
CA GLU A 33 11.18 -11.31 -9.75
C GLU A 33 10.68 -12.69 -10.19
N GLY A 34 10.60 -13.65 -9.27
CA GLY A 34 10.02 -14.96 -9.54
C GLY A 34 8.51 -14.89 -9.78
N VAL A 35 7.79 -14.15 -8.95
CA VAL A 35 6.32 -14.09 -8.99
C VAL A 35 5.79 -13.18 -10.10
N ARG A 36 6.51 -12.09 -10.44
CA ARG A 36 6.22 -11.22 -11.59
C ARG A 36 5.99 -11.97 -12.90
N LYS A 37 6.66 -13.12 -13.08
CA LYS A 37 6.55 -13.92 -14.30
C LYS A 37 5.24 -14.70 -14.42
N LYS A 38 4.56 -14.95 -13.30
CA LYS A 38 3.30 -15.72 -13.23
C LYS A 38 2.07 -14.86 -12.92
N ALA A 39 2.25 -13.81 -12.13
CA ALA A 39 1.17 -12.95 -11.70
C ALA A 39 0.77 -11.98 -12.81
N SER A 40 -0.53 -11.75 -13.00
CA SER A 40 -1.02 -10.68 -13.88
C SER A 40 -0.82 -9.30 -13.25
N TYR A 41 -0.83 -9.22 -11.92
CA TYR A 41 -0.58 -8.00 -11.16
C TYR A 41 0.22 -8.33 -9.90
N ILE A 42 1.19 -7.48 -9.56
CA ILE A 42 1.99 -7.61 -8.34
C ILE A 42 2.33 -6.22 -7.80
N THR A 43 2.19 -6.01 -6.49
CA THR A 43 2.58 -4.74 -5.86
C THR A 43 4.08 -4.72 -5.55
N PRO A 44 4.78 -3.61 -5.83
CA PRO A 44 6.19 -3.48 -5.47
C PRO A 44 6.35 -3.19 -3.97
N VAL A 45 7.50 -3.57 -3.43
CA VAL A 45 7.96 -3.14 -2.11
C VAL A 45 9.39 -2.57 -2.25
N PRO A 46 9.62 -1.30 -1.89
CA PRO A 46 8.66 -0.30 -1.41
C PRO A 46 7.74 0.25 -2.51
N GLY A 47 6.72 1.03 -2.12
CA GLY A 47 5.90 1.83 -3.05
C GLY A 47 4.55 1.24 -3.43
N GLY A 48 4.22 0.01 -2.99
CA GLY A 48 2.93 -0.62 -3.21
C GLY A 48 1.92 -0.29 -2.11
N VAL A 49 1.75 -1.21 -1.15
CA VAL A 49 0.67 -1.13 -0.15
C VAL A 49 0.87 0.00 0.86
N GLY A 50 2.11 0.30 1.26
CA GLY A 50 2.43 1.30 2.29
C GLY A 50 1.83 2.69 2.03
N PRO A 51 2.07 3.33 0.86
CA PRO A 51 1.45 4.61 0.53
C PRO A 51 -0.08 4.59 0.56
N MET A 52 -0.69 3.47 0.14
CA MET A 52 -2.15 3.31 0.17
C MET A 52 -2.70 3.27 1.60
N THR A 53 -1.99 2.68 2.56
CA THR A 53 -2.39 2.69 3.98
C THR A 53 -2.53 4.11 4.51
N VAL A 54 -1.56 5.00 4.22
CA VAL A 54 -1.62 6.40 4.63
C VAL A 54 -2.77 7.14 3.96
N ALA A 55 -2.92 6.96 2.64
CA ALA A 55 -4.02 7.59 1.89
C ALA A 55 -5.39 7.16 2.43
N MET A 56 -5.56 5.88 2.77
CA MET A 56 -6.83 5.36 3.31
C MET A 56 -7.09 5.85 4.73
N LEU A 57 -6.08 6.03 5.57
CA LEU A 57 -6.25 6.71 6.86
C LEU A 57 -6.82 8.11 6.67
N MET A 58 -6.21 8.92 5.79
CA MET A 58 -6.68 10.29 5.53
C MET A 58 -8.11 10.31 4.98
N LYS A 59 -8.41 9.43 4.03
CA LYS A 59 -9.77 9.28 3.48
C LYS A 59 -10.78 8.92 4.56
N ASN A 60 -10.46 7.95 5.41
CA ASN A 60 -11.35 7.51 6.48
C ASN A 60 -11.57 8.59 7.55
N THR A 61 -10.53 9.36 7.87
CA THR A 61 -10.64 10.53 8.76
C THR A 61 -11.60 11.58 8.22
N ILE A 62 -11.52 11.92 6.92
CA ILE A 62 -12.46 12.86 6.29
C ILE A 62 -13.88 12.31 6.31
N ILE A 63 -14.07 11.02 6.00
CA ILE A 63 -15.39 10.38 6.06
C ILE A 63 -15.96 10.44 7.48
N ALA A 64 -15.15 10.16 8.50
CA ALA A 64 -15.58 10.23 9.89
C ALA A 64 -15.97 11.66 10.29
N ALA A 65 -15.16 12.66 9.93
CA ALA A 65 -15.47 14.06 10.19
C ALA A 65 -16.80 14.47 9.55
N LYS A 66 -17.01 14.16 8.26
CA LYS A 66 -18.27 14.46 7.55
C LYS A 66 -19.51 13.82 8.20
N LYS A 67 -19.37 12.66 8.84
CA LYS A 67 -20.49 12.00 9.55
C LYS A 67 -20.84 12.66 10.88
N LEU A 68 -19.88 13.33 11.52
CA LEU A 68 -20.06 13.97 12.82
C LEU A 68 -20.58 15.41 12.70
N LEU A 69 -20.31 16.07 11.57
CA LEU A 69 -20.70 17.45 11.31
C LEU A 69 -22.20 17.58 11.02
N LYS A 70 -22.81 18.69 11.47
CA LYS A 70 -24.22 19.02 11.20
C LYS A 70 -24.37 19.54 9.75
N PRO A 71 -25.59 19.55 9.17
CA PRO A 71 -25.80 19.92 7.76
C PRO A 71 -25.19 21.27 7.34
N LYS A 72 -25.20 22.28 8.22
CA LYS A 72 -24.61 23.62 7.98
C LYS A 72 -23.07 23.63 7.89
N GLU A 73 -22.41 22.63 8.49
CA GLU A 73 -20.95 22.51 8.54
C GLU A 73 -20.41 21.62 7.40
N LEU A 74 -21.30 20.92 6.68
CA LEU A 74 -20.96 20.14 5.49
C LEU A 74 -20.83 21.01 4.23
N GLU A 75 -21.63 22.08 4.10
CA GLU A 75 -21.58 23.00 2.96
C GLU A 75 -20.23 23.74 2.84
N THR A 76 -19.52 23.96 3.95
CA THR A 76 -18.20 24.60 3.96
C THR A 76 -17.04 23.66 3.60
N LEU A 77 -17.30 22.36 3.53
CA LEU A 77 -16.30 21.30 3.27
C LEU A 77 -16.36 20.73 1.85
N THR A 78 -17.34 21.14 1.06
CA THR A 78 -17.43 20.87 -0.38
C THR A 78 -16.95 22.10 -1.14
N VAL A 79 -15.63 22.16 -1.39
CA VAL A 79 -15.01 23.06 -2.37
C VAL A 79 -14.53 22.22 -3.54
#